data_AF-A0A0G0THV2-F1
#
_entry.id   AF-A0A0G0THV2-F1
#
_cell.length_a   1.000
_cell.length_b   1.000
_cell.length_c   1.000
_cell.angle_alpha   90.00
_cell.angle_beta   90.00
_cell.angle_gamma   90.00
#
_symmetry.space_group_name_H-M   'P 1'
#
loop_
_entity.id
_entity.type
_entity.pdbx_description
1 polymer ?
#
loop_
_entity_poly.entity_id
_entity_poly.type
_entity_poly.pdbx_seq_one_letter_code
_entity_poly.pdbx_strand_id
1 'polypeptide(L)'
;MTRRICSSCRTPAIEVAYKDTETRCHICRGKLIRRTDDKPKVIKKRLKIFDKDVTPIVKHYRLKGHLKIVNGKQDPDKVTKDILKIINL
;
A
#
# COMPACT_ATOMS: atom_id res chain seq x y z
N MET A 1 -1.57 -0.34 -13.57
CA MET A 1 -1.70 -0.90 -12.21
C MET A 1 -1.18 -2.33 -12.22
N THR A 2 0.15 -2.48 -12.17
CA THR A 2 0.86 -3.74 -12.36
C THR A 2 1.40 -4.28 -11.04
N ARG A 3 0.60 -4.16 -9.96
CA ARG A 3 1.00 -4.68 -8.66
C ARG A 3 1.08 -6.21 -8.68
N ARG A 4 2.29 -6.73 -8.49
CA ARG A 4 2.57 -8.16 -8.37
C ARG A 4 3.25 -8.45 -7.04
N ILE A 5 3.22 -9.72 -6.66
CA ILE A 5 3.86 -10.22 -5.45
C ILE A 5 4.57 -11.53 -5.78
N CYS A 6 5.73 -11.78 -5.19
CA CYS A 6 6.36 -13.09 -5.31
C CYS A 6 5.50 -14.16 -4.63
N SER A 7 5.25 -15.28 -5.33
CA SER A 7 4.53 -16.43 -4.78
C SER A 7 5.30 -17.15 -3.68
N SER A 8 6.62 -17.02 -3.66
CA SER A 8 7.50 -17.74 -2.74
C SER A 8 7.83 -16.93 -1.48
N CYS A 9 8.40 -15.73 -1.63
CA CYS A 9 8.84 -14.91 -0.49
C CYS A 9 7.95 -13.71 -0.18
N ARG A 10 6.84 -13.52 -0.91
CA ARG A 10 5.88 -12.42 -0.72
C ARG A 10 6.42 -11.00 -0.93
N THR A 11 7.65 -10.84 -1.42
CA THR A 11 8.20 -9.54 -1.80
C THR A 11 7.32 -8.87 -2.87
N PRO A 12 6.86 -7.63 -2.64
CA PRO A 12 6.15 -6.85 -3.67
C PRO A 12 7.06 -6.57 -4.86
N ALA A 13 6.51 -6.65 -6.08
CA ALA A 13 7.16 -6.09 -7.24
C ALA A 13 6.92 -4.57 -7.24
N ILE A 14 7.92 -3.80 -6.80
CA ILE A 14 7.90 -2.34 -6.82
C ILE A 14 8.29 -1.88 -8.22
N GLU A 15 7.51 -1.00 -8.85
CA GLU A 15 7.70 -0.58 -10.25
C GLU A 15 9.12 -0.06 -10.55
N VAL A 16 9.75 0.64 -9.60
CA VAL A 16 11.14 1.16 -9.75
C VAL A 16 12.17 0.02 -9.90
N ALA A 17 11.91 -1.13 -9.30
CA ALA A 17 12.83 -2.27 -9.30
C ALA A 17 12.48 -3.32 -10.36
N TYR A 18 11.35 -3.18 -11.07
CA TYR A 18 10.87 -4.21 -11.99
C TYR A 18 10.26 -3.61 -13.25
N LYS A 19 10.73 -4.06 -14.40
CA LYS A 19 10.05 -3.80 -15.68
C LYS A 19 8.75 -4.61 -15.74
N ASP A 20 7.73 -4.10 -16.42
CA ASP A 20 6.44 -4.80 -16.57
C ASP A 20 6.57 -6.22 -17.18
N THR A 21 7.66 -6.45 -17.93
CA THR A 21 8.04 -7.72 -18.56
C THR A 21 8.62 -8.75 -17.60
N GLU A 22 9.05 -8.37 -16.39
CA GLU A 22 9.67 -9.30 -15.44
C GLU A 22 8.64 -10.19 -14.75
N THR A 23 8.95 -11.49 -14.74
CA THR A 23 8.09 -12.56 -14.22
C THR A 23 8.66 -13.23 -12.98
N ARG A 24 9.87 -12.87 -12.56
CA ARG A 24 10.60 -13.49 -11.45
C ARG A 24 11.07 -12.46 -10.43
N CYS A 25 11.05 -12.84 -9.17
CA CYS A 25 11.51 -12.01 -8.06
C CYS A 25 13.03 -11.77 -8.10
N HIS A 26 13.47 -10.55 -7.86
CA HIS A 26 14.89 -10.19 -7.77
C HIS A 26 15.57 -10.79 -6.54
N ILE A 27 14.82 -11.12 -5.47
CA ILE A 27 15.38 -11.70 -4.24
C ILE A 27 15.54 -13.22 -4.36
N CYS A 28 14.47 -13.94 -4.67
CA CYS A 28 14.45 -15.41 -4.58
C CYS A 28 14.17 -16.12 -5.91
N ARG A 29 14.06 -15.39 -7.03
CA ARG A 29 13.71 -15.90 -8.37
C ARG A 29 12.33 -16.59 -8.49
N GLY A 30 11.54 -16.61 -7.43
CA GLY A 30 10.17 -17.13 -7.41
C GLY A 30 9.23 -16.37 -8.35
N LYS A 31 8.14 -17.02 -8.78
CA LYS A 31 7.18 -16.47 -9.76
C LYS A 31 6.49 -15.23 -9.20
N LEU A 32 6.45 -14.16 -10.00
CA LEU A 32 5.63 -12.98 -9.70
C LEU A 32 4.19 -13.24 -10.16
N ILE A 33 3.25 -13.07 -9.24
CA ILE A 33 1.82 -13.27 -9.49
C ILE A 33 1.05 -11.99 -9.18
N ARG A 34 -0.08 -11.77 -9.86
CA ARG A 34 -1.03 -10.72 -9.49
C ARG A 34 -1.79 -11.16 -8.24
N ARG A 35 -2.05 -10.21 -7.33
CA ARG A 35 -2.85 -10.53 -6.14
C ARG A 35 -4.32 -10.68 -6.52
N THR A 36 -4.99 -11.60 -5.85
CA THR A 36 -6.41 -11.87 -6.09
C THR A 36 -7.31 -10.71 -5.67
N ASP A 37 -6.86 -9.87 -4.73
CA ASP A 37 -7.59 -8.71 -4.22
C ASP A 37 -7.54 -7.48 -5.14
N ASP A 38 -6.68 -7.48 -6.17
CA ASP A 38 -6.53 -6.38 -7.13
C ASP A 38 -7.51 -6.49 -8.33
N LYS A 39 -8.54 -7.34 -8.23
CA LYS A 39 -9.63 -7.42 -9.22
C LYS A 39 -10.62 -6.26 -9.02
N PRO A 40 -11.15 -5.62 -10.07
CA PRO A 40 -12.06 -4.46 -9.93
C PRO A 40 -13.25 -4.68 -8.98
N LYS A 41 -13.89 -5.86 -9.06
CA LYS A 41 -15.00 -6.23 -8.17
C LYS A 41 -14.57 -6.29 -6.69
N VAL A 42 -13.37 -6.81 -6.42
CA VAL A 42 -12.83 -6.93 -5.05
C VAL A 42 -12.39 -5.57 -4.53
N ILE A 43 -11.76 -4.73 -5.37
CA ILE A 43 -11.40 -3.35 -5.03
C ILE A 43 -12.64 -2.57 -4.58
N LYS A 44 -13.73 -2.60 -5.37
CA LYS A 44 -15.00 -1.94 -5.02
C LYS A 44 -15.54 -2.43 -3.68
N LYS A 45 -15.52 -3.74 -3.42
CA LYS A 45 -15.95 -4.31 -2.13
C LYS A 45 -15.08 -3.81 -0.97
N ARG A 46 -13.76 -3.76 -1.16
CA ARG A 46 -12.83 -3.29 -0.12
C ARG A 46 -12.99 -1.81 0.20
N LEU A 47 -13.24 -0.96 -0.80
CA LEU A 47 -13.52 0.46 -0.55
C LEU A 47 -14.80 0.64 0.28
N LYS A 48 -15.89 -0.09 -0.04
CA LYS A 48 -17.11 -0.08 0.78
C LYS A 48 -16.85 -0.52 2.23
N ILE A 49 -16.03 -1.55 2.45
CA ILE A 49 -15.65 -2.02 3.78
C ILE A 49 -14.80 -0.97 4.50
N PHE A 50 -13.84 -0.35 3.81
CA PHE A 50 -13.03 0.73 4.37
C PHE A 50 -13.91 1.90 4.83
N ASP A 51 -14.86 2.33 4.00
CA ASP A 51 -15.77 3.42 4.35
C ASP A 51 -16.62 3.08 5.58
N LYS A 52 -17.11 1.83 5.66
CA LYS A 52 -17.94 1.34 6.77
C LYS A 52 -17.16 1.17 8.07
N ASP A 53 -16.00 0.51 8.02
CA ASP A 53 -15.34 -0.02 9.20
C ASP A 53 -14.12 0.83 9.63
N VAL A 54 -13.41 1.47 8.68
CA VAL A 54 -12.20 2.26 8.96
C VAL A 54 -12.53 3.73 9.24
N THR A 55 -13.51 4.32 8.55
CA THR A 55 -13.92 5.72 8.80
C THR A 55 -14.30 5.99 10.27
N PRO A 56 -15.04 5.11 10.98
CA PRO A 56 -15.32 5.31 12.40
C PRO A 56 -14.05 5.34 13.27
N ILE A 57 -13.04 4.52 12.94
CA ILE A 57 -11.74 4.50 13.63
C ILE A 57 -10.99 5.81 13.40
N VAL A 58 -10.97 6.32 12.16
CA VAL A 58 -10.38 7.62 11.84
C VAL A 58 -11.06 8.74 12.63
N LYS A 59 -12.39 8.73 12.73
CA LYS A 59 -13.16 9.69 13.53
C LYS A 59 -12.78 9.60 15.01
N HIS A 60 -12.64 8.38 15.55
CA HIS A 60 -12.24 8.16 16.94
C HIS A 60 -10.89 8.82 17.27
N TYR A 61 -9.85 8.58 16.46
CA TYR A 61 -8.53 9.18 16.69
C TYR A 61 -8.49 10.68 16.43
N ARG A 62 -9.33 11.19 15.51
CA ARG A 62 -9.49 12.63 15.30
C ARG A 62 -10.05 13.32 16.54
N LEU A 63 -11.11 12.77 17.14
CA LEU A 63 -11.73 13.33 18.34
C LEU A 63 -10.79 13.32 19.56
N LYS A 64 -9.88 12.34 19.64
CA LYS A 64 -8.86 12.29 20.69
C LYS A 64 -7.63 13.19 20.43
N GLY A 65 -7.57 13.89 19.30
CA GLY A 65 -6.43 14.73 18.93
C GLY A 65 -5.15 13.95 18.55
N HIS A 66 -5.23 12.62 18.41
CA HIS A 66 -4.09 11.77 18.06
C HIS A 66 -3.93 11.53 16.56
N LEU A 67 -4.93 11.89 15.75
CA LEU A 67 -4.85 11.73 14.30
C LEU A 67 -3.91 12.78 13.69
N LYS A 68 -2.88 12.31 12.99
CA LYS A 68 -2.05 13.12 12.10
C LYS A 68 -2.30 12.70 10.65
N ILE A 69 -2.39 13.66 9.73
CA ILE A 69 -2.74 13.42 8.33
C ILE A 69 -1.49 13.64 7.46
N VAL A 70 -1.20 12.70 6.57
CA VAL A 70 -0.08 12.75 5.62
C VAL A 70 -0.60 12.56 4.19
N ASN A 71 -0.04 13.30 3.23
CA ASN A 71 -0.41 13.16 1.82
C ASN A 71 0.30 11.95 1.18
N GLY A 72 -0.41 10.83 1.03
CA GLY A 72 0.12 9.61 0.40
C GLY A 72 0.27 9.66 -1.13
N LYS A 73 -0.09 10.76 -1.81
CA LYS A 73 0.03 10.92 -3.28
C LYS A 73 1.33 11.59 -3.71
N GLN A 74 2.40 11.37 -2.95
CA GLN A 74 3.72 11.95 -3.18
C GLN A 74 4.75 10.83 -3.39
N ASP A 75 5.96 11.21 -3.78
CA ASP A 75 7.09 10.30 -3.82
C ASP A 75 7.31 9.64 -2.44
N PRO A 76 7.63 8.33 -2.35
CA PRO A 76 7.81 7.62 -1.09
C PRO A 76 8.82 8.27 -0.13
N ASP A 77 9.88 8.89 -0.63
CA ASP A 77 10.87 9.56 0.23
C ASP A 77 10.29 10.83 0.85
N LYS A 78 9.44 11.54 0.10
CA LYS A 78 8.72 12.70 0.61
C LYS A 78 7.67 12.32 1.65
N VAL A 79 6.91 11.25 1.39
CA VAL A 79 5.95 10.70 2.38
C VAL A 79 6.67 10.31 3.66
N THR A 80 7.82 9.65 3.56
CA THR A 80 8.64 9.27 4.72
C THR A 80 9.10 10.50 5.51
N LYS A 81 9.61 11.53 4.84
CA LYS A 81 10.02 12.78 5.50
C LYS A 81 8.86 13.47 6.22
N ASP A 82 7.68 13.53 5.60
CA ASP A 82 6.50 14.13 6.22
C ASP A 82 6.04 13.36 7.46
N ILE A 83 6.12 12.02 7.43
CA ILE A 83 5.81 11.17 8.60
C ILE A 83 6.80 11.43 9.74
N LEU A 84 8.11 11.39 9.45
CA LEU A 84 9.19 11.60 10.44
C LEU A 84 9.05 12.96 11.13
N LYS A 85 8.84 14.02 10.34
CA LYS A 85 8.58 15.37 10.85
C LYS A 85 7.38 15.44 11.80
N ILE A 86 6.33 14.66 11.55
CA ILE A 86 5.11 14.66 12.39
C ILE A 86 5.34 13.95 13.73
N ILE A 87 6.20 12.93 13.76
CA ILE A 87 6.51 12.15 14.96
C ILE A 87 7.78 12.64 15.68
N ASN A 88 8.37 13.75 15.23
CA ASN A 88 9.59 14.34 15.76
C ASN A 88 10.80 13.40 15.74
N LEU A 89 10.94 12.64 14.65
CA LEU A 89 12.13 11.87 14.30
C LEU A 89 12.75 12.44 13.02
#